data_AF-A0AA35T8W9-F1
#
_entry.id   AF-A0AA35T8W9-F1
#
_cell.length_a   1.000
_cell.length_b   1.000
_cell.length_c   1.000
_cell.angle_alpha   90.00
_cell.angle_beta   90.00
_cell.angle_gamma   90.00
#
_symmetry.space_group_name_H-M   'P 1'
#
loop_
_entity.id
_entity.type
_entity.pdbx_description
1 polymer ?
#
loop_
_entity_poly.entity_id
_entity_poly.type
_entity_poly.pdbx_seq_one_letter_code
_entity_poly.pdbx_strand_id
1 'polypeptide(L)'
;MSVSAGETPLFNVFQSGAVLVFISEASGKTLRVKDNGDAEGKGGEGAMAQFKVHVRGPQRVALQNVHNPRHWLRIKDNDLNGKGQEGGSFTEFKLEEH
;
A
#
# COMPACT_ATOMS: atom_id res chain seq x y z
N MET A 1 3.86 -22.09 28.63
CA MET A 1 4.19 -22.17 27.20
C MET A 1 4.11 -20.75 26.65
N SER A 2 5.25 -20.19 26.26
CA SER A 2 5.32 -18.85 25.65
C SER A 2 4.86 -18.99 24.21
N VAL A 3 3.76 -18.33 23.83
CA VAL A 3 3.46 -18.13 22.42
C VAL A 3 4.47 -17.12 21.90
N SER A 4 5.44 -17.56 21.08
CA SER A 4 6.15 -16.62 20.23
C SER A 4 5.11 -15.96 19.34
N ALA A 5 5.23 -14.64 19.12
CA ALA A 5 4.40 -13.93 18.16
C ALA A 5 4.56 -14.62 16.80
N GLY A 6 3.63 -15.51 16.47
CA GLY A 6 3.63 -16.22 15.19
C GLY A 6 3.44 -15.20 14.10
N GLU A 7 4.34 -15.19 13.12
CA GLU A 7 4.21 -14.38 11.92
C GLU A 7 2.81 -14.58 11.34
N THR A 8 2.04 -13.50 11.29
CA THR A 8 0.75 -13.53 10.62
C THR A 8 1.06 -13.66 9.13
N PRO A 9 0.57 -14.69 8.42
CA PRO A 9 0.81 -14.83 6.98
C PRO A 9 0.44 -13.52 6.30
N LEU A 10 1.27 -13.00 5.40
CA LEU A 10 1.06 -11.67 4.79
C LEU A 10 -0.36 -11.53 4.19
N PHE A 11 -0.93 -12.63 3.71
CA PHE A 11 -2.29 -12.71 3.18
C PHE A 11 -3.39 -12.31 4.18
N ASN A 12 -3.17 -12.49 5.49
CA ASN A 12 -4.15 -12.05 6.50
C ASN A 12 -4.20 -10.54 6.65
N VAL A 13 -3.13 -9.82 6.28
CA VAL A 13 -3.07 -8.35 6.34
C VAL A 13 -3.65 -7.72 5.07
N PHE A 14 -3.38 -8.31 3.91
CA PHE A 14 -3.80 -7.82 2.60
C PHE A 14 -5.20 -8.31 2.19
N GLN A 15 -6.20 -8.04 3.02
CA GLN A 15 -7.59 -8.37 2.74
C GLN A 15 -8.29 -7.25 1.96
N SER A 16 -9.19 -7.60 1.05
CA SER A 16 -9.95 -6.58 0.30
C SER A 16 -10.76 -5.71 1.26
N GLY A 17 -10.59 -4.39 1.16
CA GLY A 17 -11.22 -3.42 2.06
C GLY A 17 -10.40 -3.08 3.31
N ALA A 18 -9.35 -3.84 3.64
CA ALA A 18 -8.43 -3.47 4.71
C ALA A 18 -7.77 -2.11 4.41
N VAL A 19 -7.51 -1.33 5.46
CA VAL A 19 -6.81 -0.05 5.37
C VAL A 19 -5.47 -0.19 6.06
N LEU A 20 -4.39 0.02 5.31
CA LEU A 20 -3.03 -0.21 5.77
C LEU A 20 -2.22 1.10 5.75
N VAL A 21 -1.23 1.18 6.63
CA VAL A 21 -0.17 2.19 6.62
C VAL A 21 1.15 1.44 6.46
N PHE A 22 1.96 1.85 5.48
CA PHE A 22 3.28 1.26 5.25
C PHE A 22 4.34 2.09 5.96
N ILE A 23 5.07 1.44 6.87
CA ILE A 23 6.10 2.07 7.72
C ILE A 23 7.45 1.48 7.31
N SER A 24 8.40 2.33 6.98
CA SER A 24 9.80 1.93 6.79
C SER A 24 10.40 1.57 8.14
N GLU A 25 10.72 0.30 8.39
CA GLU A 25 11.29 -0.14 9.68
C GLU A 25 12.58 0.61 10.03
N ALA A 26 13.47 0.80 9.06
CA ALA A 26 14.76 1.46 9.26
C ALA A 26 14.64 2.94 9.66
N SER A 27 13.59 3.65 9.21
CA SER A 27 13.46 5.10 9.43
C SER A 27 12.26 5.52 10.27
N GLY A 28 11.32 4.60 10.54
CA GLY A 28 10.03 4.88 11.16
C GLY A 28 9.09 5.75 10.31
N LYS A 29 9.48 6.12 9.08
CA LYS A 29 8.68 7.02 8.24
C LYS A 29 7.60 6.25 7.49
N THR A 30 6.44 6.89 7.33
CA THR A 30 5.32 6.28 6.62
C THR A 30 5.23 6.76 5.17
N LEU A 31 4.80 5.87 4.29
CA LEU A 31 4.50 6.18 2.90
C LEU A 31 3.23 7.04 2.82
N ARG A 32 3.25 8.08 2.01
CA ARG A 32 2.10 8.94 1.70
C ARG A 32 2.02 9.23 0.21
N VAL A 33 0.79 9.40 -0.29
CA VAL A 33 0.51 10.05 -1.58
C VAL A 33 -0.07 11.45 -1.32
N LYS A 34 0.50 12.48 -1.95
CA LYS A 34 0.03 13.87 -1.88
C LYS A 34 -1.14 14.12 -2.85
N ASP A 35 -1.78 15.27 -2.74
CA ASP A 35 -2.88 15.70 -3.64
C ASP A 35 -2.48 15.81 -5.12
N ASN A 36 -1.20 16.04 -5.40
CA ASN A 36 -0.66 16.07 -6.76
C ASN A 36 -0.29 14.65 -7.30
N GLY A 37 -0.50 13.61 -6.50
CA GLY A 37 -0.24 12.22 -6.86
C GLY A 37 1.22 11.79 -6.68
N ASP A 38 2.13 12.63 -6.21
CA ASP A 38 3.48 12.18 -5.89
C ASP A 38 3.50 11.38 -4.58
N ALA A 39 4.33 10.34 -4.53
CA ALA A 39 4.55 9.55 -3.33
C ALA A 39 5.81 10.04 -2.57
N GLU A 40 5.78 9.97 -1.25
CA GLU A 40 6.93 10.30 -0.40
C GLU A 40 6.90 9.56 0.94
N GLY A 41 8.08 9.42 1.57
CA GLY A 41 8.23 8.86 2.91
C GLY A 41 8.17 9.92 4.01
N LYS A 42 7.19 10.82 3.99
CA LYS A 42 6.98 11.85 5.04
C LYS A 42 5.53 11.83 5.55
N GLY A 43 4.88 10.68 5.47
CA GLY A 43 3.54 10.53 6.01
C GLY A 43 3.52 10.58 7.55
N GLY A 44 2.30 10.53 8.06
CA GLY A 44 2.00 10.17 9.45
C GLY A 44 0.94 9.08 9.44
N GLU A 45 -0.10 9.23 10.25
CA GLU A 45 -1.22 8.26 10.32
C GLU A 45 -2.51 8.76 9.64
N GLY A 46 -2.48 9.96 9.05
CA GLY A 46 -3.65 10.54 8.38
C GLY A 46 -3.99 9.88 7.04
N ALA A 47 -5.17 10.21 6.49
CA ALA A 47 -5.75 9.57 5.31
C ALA A 47 -4.85 9.55 4.05
N MET A 48 -3.91 10.50 3.92
CA MET A 48 -2.97 10.51 2.79
C MET A 48 -1.91 9.38 2.88
N ALA A 49 -1.65 8.87 4.08
CA ALA A 49 -0.74 7.75 4.34
C ALA A 49 -1.45 6.39 4.45
N GLN A 50 -2.78 6.39 4.34
CA GLN A 50 -3.62 5.21 4.44
C GLN A 50 -3.97 4.70 3.04
N PHE A 51 -3.91 3.38 2.86
CA PHE A 51 -4.19 2.70 1.61
C PHE A 51 -5.23 1.61 1.80
N LYS A 52 -6.34 1.73 1.07
CA LYS A 52 -7.34 0.67 0.97
C LYS A 52 -6.83 -0.41 0.03
N VAL A 53 -6.81 -1.64 0.51
CA VAL A 53 -6.39 -2.82 -0.25
C VAL A 53 -7.53 -3.28 -1.13
N HIS A 54 -7.23 -3.57 -2.39
CA HIS A 54 -8.13 -4.22 -3.34
C HIS A 54 -7.47 -5.49 -3.84
N VAL A 55 -8.01 -6.66 -3.50
CA VAL A 55 -7.50 -7.94 -3.99
C VAL A 55 -7.91 -8.11 -5.46
N ARG A 56 -6.94 -8.38 -6.33
CA ARG A 56 -7.10 -8.58 -7.79
C ARG A 56 -6.83 -10.01 -8.24
N GLY A 57 -6.37 -10.87 -7.33
CA GLY A 57 -6.11 -12.27 -7.57
C GLY A 57 -5.40 -12.94 -6.40
N PRO A 58 -5.03 -14.22 -6.53
CA PRO A 58 -4.53 -15.04 -5.42
C PRO A 58 -3.35 -14.48 -4.62
N GLN A 59 -2.56 -13.57 -5.19
CA GLN A 59 -1.47 -12.87 -4.51
C GLN A 59 -1.24 -11.48 -5.14
N ARG A 60 -2.29 -10.89 -5.71
CA ARG A 60 -2.21 -9.59 -6.37
C ARG A 60 -3.13 -8.61 -5.68
N VAL A 61 -2.57 -7.45 -5.36
CA VAL A 61 -3.31 -6.36 -4.71
C VAL A 61 -3.08 -5.06 -5.44
N ALA A 62 -4.05 -4.15 -5.31
CA ALA A 62 -3.89 -2.77 -5.68
C ALA A 62 -4.18 -1.89 -4.45
N LEU A 63 -3.42 -0.80 -4.31
CA LEU A 63 -3.42 0.05 -3.13
C LEU A 63 -3.99 1.42 -3.48
N GLN A 64 -5.25 1.64 -3.12
CA GLN A 64 -5.96 2.89 -3.36
C GLN A 64 -5.74 3.84 -2.19
N ASN A 65 -5.38 5.09 -2.47
CA ASN A 65 -5.24 6.08 -1.42
C ASN A 65 -6.61 6.42 -0.80
N VAL A 66 -6.68 6.47 0.53
CA VAL A 66 -7.93 6.76 1.24
C VAL A 66 -8.33 8.23 1.10
N HIS A 67 -7.36 9.15 1.11
CA HIS A 67 -7.64 10.58 0.97
C HIS A 67 -8.21 10.94 -0.41
N ASN A 68 -7.64 10.39 -1.49
CA ASN A 68 -8.12 10.59 -2.85
C ASN A 68 -8.32 9.24 -3.56
N PRO A 69 -9.58 8.77 -3.71
CA PRO A 69 -9.89 7.49 -4.37
C PRO A 69 -9.47 7.39 -5.84
N ARG A 70 -9.13 8.50 -6.50
CA ARG A 70 -8.59 8.48 -7.87
C ARG A 70 -7.09 8.16 -7.91
N HIS A 71 -6.41 8.20 -6.77
CA HIS A 71 -4.99 7.92 -6.67
C HIS A 71 -4.77 6.48 -6.22
N TRP A 72 -4.07 5.74 -7.05
CA TRP A 72 -3.60 4.40 -6.76
C TRP A 72 -2.09 4.38 -6.83
N LEU A 73 -1.47 3.74 -5.85
CA LEU A 73 -0.04 3.53 -5.88
C LEU A 73 0.30 2.71 -7.12
N ARG A 74 1.29 3.15 -7.89
CA ARG A 74 1.77 2.48 -9.10
C ARG A 74 3.28 2.56 -9.19
N ILE A 75 3.85 1.59 -9.89
CA ILE A 75 5.22 1.68 -10.41
C ILE A 75 5.13 1.75 -11.93
N LYS A 76 5.61 2.85 -12.51
CA LYS A 76 5.65 3.05 -13.97
C LYS A 76 6.90 3.86 -14.31
N ASP A 77 7.61 3.46 -15.36
CA ASP A 77 8.81 4.16 -15.83
C ASP A 77 9.89 4.37 -14.74
N ASN A 78 10.08 3.34 -13.89
CA ASN A 78 10.97 3.37 -12.71
C ASN A 78 10.60 4.38 -11.61
N ASP A 79 9.38 4.92 -11.63
CA ASP A 79 8.88 5.84 -10.61
C ASP A 79 7.72 5.23 -9.82
N LEU A 80 7.78 5.37 -8.49
CA LEU A 80 6.71 5.02 -7.56
C LEU A 80 5.90 6.28 -7.25
N ASN A 81 4.64 6.31 -7.65
CA ASN A 81 3.76 7.45 -7.40
C ASN A 81 2.30 7.01 -7.24
N GLY A 82 1.43 7.92 -6.82
CA GLY A 82 -0.01 7.72 -6.69
C GLY A 82 -0.82 8.09 -7.94
N LYS A 83 -0.17 8.24 -9.11
CA LYS A 83 -0.84 8.71 -10.35
C LYS A 83 -1.48 7.55 -11.14
N GLY A 84 -1.65 6.38 -10.53
CA GLY A 84 -2.46 5.31 -11.09
C GLY A 84 -3.93 5.69 -11.08
N GLN A 85 -4.43 6.24 -12.18
CA GLN A 85 -5.84 6.54 -12.29
C GLN A 85 -6.63 5.24 -12.49
N GLU A 86 -7.74 5.11 -11.77
CA GLU A 86 -8.72 4.02 -11.93
C GLU A 86 -8.19 2.59 -11.69
N GLY A 87 -7.02 2.43 -11.06
CA GLY A 87 -6.52 1.10 -10.69
C GLY A 87 -6.07 0.24 -11.87
N GLY A 88 -5.51 0.84 -12.92
CA GLY A 88 -4.98 0.12 -14.09
C GLY A 88 -3.79 -0.82 -13.80
N SER A 89 -3.27 -1.51 -14.81
CA SER A 89 -2.29 -2.61 -14.67
C SER A 89 -1.00 -2.25 -13.90
N PHE A 90 -0.52 -1.01 -14.01
CA PHE A 90 0.66 -0.55 -13.26
C PHE A 90 0.44 -0.39 -11.74
N THR A 91 -0.81 -0.53 -11.28
CA THR A 91 -1.19 -0.42 -9.85
C THR A 91 -1.23 -1.77 -9.14
N GLU A 92 -1.06 -2.88 -9.86
CA GLU A 92 -1.08 -4.21 -9.29
C GLU A 92 0.29 -4.63 -8.78
N PHE A 93 0.35 -4.99 -7.50
CA PHE A 93 1.53 -5.52 -6.82
C PHE A 93 1.34 -7.01 -6.59
N LYS A 94 2.33 -7.82 -6.97
CA LYS A 94 2.41 -9.22 -6.56
C LYS A 94 3.02 -9.26 -5.15
N LEU A 95 2.37 -9.99 -4.24
CA LEU A 95 2.90 -10.28 -2.92
C LEU A 95 3.77 -11.53 -3.03
N GLU A 96 5.04 -11.43 -2.65
CA GLU A 96 5.99 -12.54 -2.60
C GLU A 96 6.64 -12.58 -1.21
N GLU A 97 6.76 -13.77 -0.65
CA GLU A 97 7.54 -14.04 0.56
C GLU A 97 8.98 -14.36 0.14
N HIS A 98 9.97 -13.72 0.79
CA HIS A 98 11.40 -13.90 0.55
C HIS A 98 12.12 -14.14 1.88
#